data_AF-A0A550HH34-F1
#
_entry.id   AF-A0A550HH34-F1
#
_cell.length_a   1.000
_cell.length_b   1.000
_cell.length_c   1.000
_cell.angle_alpha   90.00
_cell.angle_beta   90.00
_cell.angle_gamma   90.00
#
_symmetry.space_group_name_H-M   'P 1'
#
loop_
_entity.id
_entity.type
_entity.pdbx_description
1 polymer ?
#
loop_
_entity_poly.entity_id
_entity_poly.type
_entity_poly.pdbx_seq_one_letter_code
_entity_poly.pdbx_strand_id
1 'polypeptide(L)' 'MAVNSKKIAVYVLIVFALYVIITDPAKAADYVQIGFEGISNAAQAVGDFMTWIADGAKN' A
#
# COMPACT_ATOMS: atom_id res chain seq x y z
N MET A 1 -13.28 7.59 23.85
CA MET A 1 -11.80 7.63 23.93
C MET A 1 -11.08 7.01 22.72
N ALA A 2 -11.55 5.88 22.14
CA ALA A 2 -10.89 5.20 21.01
C ALA A 2 -10.76 6.02 19.70
N VAL A 3 -11.66 6.97 19.47
CA VAL A 3 -11.64 7.84 18.28
C VAL A 3 -10.47 8.83 18.32
N ASN A 4 -10.06 9.24 19.52
CA ASN A 4 -8.97 10.20 19.71
C ASN A 4 -7.61 9.53 19.49
N SER A 5 -7.44 8.29 19.98
CA SER A 5 -6.23 7.49 19.76
C SER A 5 -6.02 7.10 18.29
N LYS A 6 -7.08 6.73 17.55
CA LYS A 6 -6.98 6.52 16.09
C LYS A 6 -6.49 7.78 15.37
N LYS A 7 -7.02 8.94 15.74
CA LYS A 7 -6.66 10.22 15.12
C LYS A 7 -5.19 10.57 15.38
N ILE A 8 -4.73 10.42 16.63
CA ILE A 8 -3.34 10.64 17.02
C ILE A 8 -2.41 9.70 16.27
N ALA A 9 -2.76 8.41 16.16
CA ALA A 9 -1.95 7.45 15.40
C ALA A 9 -1.80 7.85 13.92
N VAL A 10 -2.88 8.30 13.28
CA VAL A 10 -2.82 8.81 11.90
C VAL A 10 -1.93 10.05 11.80
N TYR A 11 -2.04 10.99 12.74
CA TYR A 11 -1.17 12.18 12.74
C TYR A 11 0.30 11.83 12.92
N VAL A 12 0.63 10.89 13.81
CA VAL A 12 2.00 10.40 13.99
C VAL A 12 2.53 9.76 12.71
N LEU A 13 1.72 8.95 12.02
CA LEU A 13 2.10 8.34 10.74
C LEU A 13 2.35 9.39 9.65
N ILE A 14 1.52 10.43 9.56
CA ILE A 14 1.69 11.52 8.60
C ILE A 14 2.99 12.28 8.89
N VAL A 15 3.24 12.65 10.15
CA VAL A 15 4.47 13.35 10.53
C VAL A 15 5.71 12.49 10.26
N PHE A 16 5.63 11.19 10.54
CA PHE A 16 6.71 10.26 10.23
C PHE A 16 6.98 10.16 8.73
N ALA A 17 5.93 10.05 7.90
CA ALA A 17 6.08 10.03 6.45
C ALA A 17 6.73 11.33 5.93
N LEU A 18 6.27 12.49 6.39
CA LEU A 18 6.87 13.79 6.02
C LEU A 18 8.32 13.91 6.48
N TYR A 19 8.65 13.42 7.69
CA TYR A 19 10.02 13.39 8.19
C TYR A 19 10.92 12.57 7.27
N VAL A 20 10.53 11.34 6.93
CA VAL A 20 11.31 10.45 6.07
C VAL A 20 11.51 11.05 4.67
N ILE A 21 10.47 11.66 4.08
CA ILE A 21 10.56 12.34 2.78
C ILE A 21 11.61 13.45 2.79
N ILE A 22 11.66 14.25 3.86
CA ILE A 22 12.59 15.38 3.97
C ILE A 22 14.01 14.89 4.26
N THR A 23 14.17 13.93 5.17
CA THR A 23 15.51 13.52 5.63
C THR A 23 16.20 12.53 4.70
N ASP A 24 15.45 11.65 4.04
CA ASP A 24 16.00 10.62 3.17
C ASP A 24 15.01 10.32 2.02
N PRO A 25 15.01 11.17 0.97
CA PRO A 25 14.07 11.05 -0.14
C PRO A 25 14.26 9.75 -0.94
N ALA A 26 15.47 9.18 -0.93
CA ALA A 26 15.73 7.90 -1.59
C ALA A 26 14.97 6.76 -0.91
N LYS A 27 15.07 6.66 0.43
CA LYS A 27 14.29 5.67 1.19
C LYS A 27 12.79 5.90 1.10
N ALA A 28 12.35 7.15 1.05
CA ALA A 28 10.94 7.47 0.84
C ALA A 28 10.42 6.91 -0.49
N ALA A 29 11.21 7.02 -1.57
CA ALA A 29 10.86 6.46 -2.87
C ALA A 29 10.76 4.92 -2.80
N ASP A 30 11.71 4.26 -2.15
CA ASP A 30 11.69 2.79 -1.99
C ASP A 30 10.46 2.31 -1.21
N TYR A 31 10.11 2.98 -0.10
CA TYR A 31 8.91 2.62 0.68
C TYR A 31 7.61 2.79 -0.11
N VAL A 32 7.51 3.86 -0.89
CA VAL A 32 6.34 4.11 -1.74
C VAL A 32 6.28 3.08 -2.87
N GLN A 33 7.42 2.73 -3.48
CA GLN A 33 7.49 1.69 -4.50
C GLN A 33 7.03 0.33 -3.97
N ILE A 34 7.51 -0.11 -2.81
CA ILE A 34 7.06 -1.35 -2.16
C ILE A 34 5.54 -1.32 -1.91
N GLY A 35 5.01 -0.17 -1.49
CA GLY A 35 3.57 0.04 -1.32
C GLY A 35 2.79 -0.13 -2.63
N PHE A 36 3.27 0.46 -3.72
CA PHE A 36 2.66 0.33 -5.04
C PHE A 36 2.78 -1.08 -5.61
N GLU A 37 3.92 -1.74 -5.46
CA GLU A 37 4.12 -3.13 -5.87
C GLU A 37 3.16 -4.06 -5.13
N GLY A 38 2.98 -3.88 -3.83
CA GLY A 38 2.00 -4.67 -3.06
C GLY A 38 0.58 -4.52 -3.59
N ILE A 39 0.14 -3.29 -3.87
CA ILE A 39 -1.19 -3.02 -4.43
C ILE A 39 -1.31 -3.57 -5.86
N SER A 40 -0.29 -3.36 -6.69
CA SER A 40 -0.26 -3.82 -8.08
C SER A 40 -0.31 -5.35 -8.16
N ASN A 41 0.46 -6.04 -7.31
CA ASN A 41 0.46 -7.51 -7.23
C ASN A 41 -0.90 -8.03 -6.77
N ALA A 42 -1.52 -7.38 -5.79
CA ALA A 42 -2.87 -7.75 -5.36
C ALA A 42 -3.91 -7.53 -6.48
N ALA A 43 -3.83 -6.40 -7.19
CA ALA A 43 -4.71 -6.10 -8.32
C ALA A 43 -4.51 -7.09 -9.47
N GLN A 44 -3.26 -7.44 -9.77
CA GLN A 44 -2.90 -8.41 -10.80
C GLN A 44 -3.43 -9.81 -10.43
N ALA A 45 -3.24 -10.27 -9.19
CA ALA A 45 -3.80 -11.54 -8.74
C ALA A 45 -5.33 -11.60 -8.88
N VAL A 46 -6.02 -10.50 -8.59
CA VAL A 46 -7.47 -10.39 -8.81
C VAL A 46 -7.80 -10.44 -10.31
N GLY A 47 -7.05 -9.73 -11.15
CA GLY A 47 -7.22 -9.75 -12.61
C GLY A 47 -6.99 -11.13 -13.23
N ASP A 48 -5.94 -11.82 -12.79
CA ASP A 48 -5.59 -13.18 -13.21
C ASP A 48 -6.69 -14.16 -12.80
N PHE A 49 -7.22 -14.03 -11.58
CA PHE A 49 -8.36 -14.82 -11.12
C PHE A 49 -9.62 -14.60 -11.97
N MET A 50 -9.95 -13.35 -12.29
CA MET A 50 -11.11 -13.03 -13.14
C MET A 50 -10.93 -13.55 -14.57
N THR A 51 -9.71 -13.48 -15.11
CA THR A 51 -9.35 -14.04 -16.42
C THR A 51 -9.49 -15.57 -16.42
N TRP A 52 -8.99 -16.24 -15.39
CA TRP A 52 -9.13 -17.68 -15.23
C TRP A 52 -10.59 -18.14 -15.17
N ILE A 53 -11.46 -17.39 -14.47
CA ILE A 53 -12.91 -17.67 -14.48
C ILE A 53 -13.47 -17.53 -15.89
N ALA A 54 -13.13 -16.45 -16.60
CA ALA A 54 -13.64 -16.18 -17.94
C ALA A 54 -13.22 -17.25 -18.97
N ASP A 55 -12.01 -17.81 -18.83
CA ASP A 55 -11.49 -18.89 -19.67
C ASP A 55 -12.07 -20.28 -19.35
N GLY A 56 -13.04 -20.33 -18.42
CA GLY A 56 -13.78 -21.53 -18.05
C GLY A 56 -13.12 -22.34 -16.95
N ALA A 57 -12.32 -21.70 -16.09
CA ALA A 57 -11.70 -22.32 -14.93
C ALA A 57 -10.90 -23.59 -15.27
N LYS A 58 -10.19 -23.56 -16.41
CA LYS A 58 -9.35 -24.68 -16.83
C LYS A 58 -8.14 -24.75 -15.89
N ASN A 59 -7.97 -25.91 -15.26
CA ASN A 59 -6.85 -26.22 -14.37
C ASN A 59 -5.55 -26.37 -15.16
#